data_AF-A0A0T6BN82-F1
#
_entry.id   AF-A0A0T6BN82-F1
#
_cell.length_a   1.000
_cell.length_b   1.000
_cell.length_c   1.000
_cell.angle_alpha   90.00
_cell.angle_beta   90.00
_cell.angle_gamma   90.00
#
_symmetry.space_group_name_H-M   'P 1'
#
loop_
_entity.id
_entity.type
_entity.pdbx_description
1 polymer ?
#
loop_
_entity_poly.entity_id
_entity_poly.type
_entity_poly.pdbx_seq_one_letter_code
_entity_poly.pdbx_strand_id
1 'polypeptide(L)'
;MNNESVSVKSLIFHAHVQKLKELLSKQLDKTITESEFKELVKLTDECIKMMENVFEETNNFLLGSNLIKEEEAKELSEMLEKVKKRRRKYN
;
A
#
# COMPACT_ATOMS: atom_id res chain seq x y z
N MET A 1 11.77 27.05 11.24
CA MET A 1 10.61 26.16 11.40
C MET A 1 9.97 26.03 10.04
N ASN A 2 10.14 24.89 9.37
CA ASN A 2 9.51 24.66 8.07
C ASN A 2 8.01 24.50 8.30
N ASN A 3 7.22 25.52 7.96
CA ASN A 3 5.78 25.39 7.80
C ASN A 3 5.54 24.63 6.49
N GLU A 4 5.83 23.34 6.48
CA GLU A 4 5.28 22.44 5.47
C GLU A 4 3.77 22.44 5.69
N SER A 5 3.02 22.98 4.73
CA SER A 5 1.56 22.94 4.75
C SER A 5 1.15 21.47 4.76
N VAL A 6 0.73 20.98 5.93
CA VAL A 6 0.21 19.62 6.06
C VAL A 6 -1.02 19.54 5.16
N SER A 7 -0.90 18.80 4.06
CA SER A 7 -1.99 18.59 3.12
C SER A 7 -3.20 18.03 3.86
N VAL A 8 -4.41 18.51 3.52
CA VAL A 8 -5.67 17.98 4.07
C VAL A 8 -5.75 16.46 3.93
N LYS A 9 -5.20 15.89 2.84
CA LYS A 9 -5.09 14.44 2.65
C LYS A 9 -4.24 13.77 3.75
N SER A 10 -3.13 14.40 4.15
CA SER A 10 -2.25 13.90 5.22
C SER A 10 -2.92 13.94 6.58
N LEU A 11 -3.69 15.00 6.88
CA LEU A 11 -4.50 15.10 8.10
C LEU A 11 -5.57 14.00 8.17
N ILE A 12 -6.29 13.76 7.07
CA ILE A 12 -7.32 12.72 6.99
C ILE A 12 -6.68 11.33 7.17
N PHE A 13 -5.58 11.06 6.48
CA PHE A 13 -4.88 9.79 6.62
C PHE A 13 -4.37 9.56 8.05
N HIS A 14 -3.81 10.60 8.69
CA HIS A 14 -3.38 10.51 10.09
C HIS A 14 -4.55 10.19 11.02
N ALA A 15 -5.70 10.83 10.84
CA ALA A 15 -6.90 10.56 11.62
C ALA A 15 -7.38 9.09 11.44
N HIS A 16 -7.40 8.59 10.21
CA HIS A 16 -7.73 7.19 9.93
C HIS A 16 -6.75 6.22 10.58
N VAL A 17 -5.44 6.48 10.53
CA VAL A 17 -4.42 5.65 11.19
C VAL A 17 -4.58 5.64 12.71
N GLN A 18 -4.86 6.79 13.32
CA GLN A 18 -5.11 6.86 14.77
C GLN A 18 -6.36 6.06 15.16
N LYS A 19 -7.43 6.18 14.38
CA LYS A 19 -8.66 5.41 14.62
C LYS A 19 -8.44 3.90 14.44
N LEU A 20 -7.65 3.50 13.44
CA LEU A 20 -7.26 2.12 13.23
C LEU A 20 -6.51 1.54 14.45
N LYS A 21 -5.56 2.30 15.00
CA LYS A 21 -4.81 1.92 16.21
C LYS A 21 -5.73 1.73 17.42
N GLU A 22 -6.69 2.63 17.62
CA GLU A 22 -7.67 2.53 18.70
C GLU A 22 -8.50 1.25 18.59
N LEU A 23 -9.04 0.97 17.39
CA LEU A 23 -9.87 -0.20 17.14
C LEU A 23 -9.08 -1.51 17.22
N LEU A 24 -7.83 -1.53 16.74
CA LEU A 24 -6.94 -2.67 16.89
C LEU A 24 -6.58 -2.94 18.36
N SER A 25 -6.39 -1.89 19.17
CA SER A 25 -6.20 -2.06 20.62
C SER A 25 -7.43 -2.71 21.26
N LYS A 26 -8.63 -2.21 20.96
CA LYS A 26 -9.89 -2.79 21.46
C LYS A 26 -10.07 -4.26 21.02
N GLN A 27 -9.65 -4.60 19.81
CA GLN A 27 -9.66 -5.98 19.31
C GLN A 27 -8.70 -6.87 20.12
N LEU A 28 -7.47 -6.41 20.39
CA LEU A 28 -6.48 -7.14 21.18
C LEU A 28 -6.96 -7.35 22.63
N ASP A 29 -7.57 -6.32 23.20
CA ASP A 29 -8.12 -6.33 24.56
C ASP A 29 -9.47 -7.08 24.64
N LYS A 30 -10.00 -7.58 23.51
CA LYS A 30 -11.31 -8.25 23.38
C LYS A 30 -12.49 -7.40 23.89
N THR A 31 -12.36 -6.08 23.84
CA THR A 31 -13.39 -5.12 24.25
C THR A 31 -14.14 -4.53 23.07
N ILE A 32 -13.78 -4.91 21.83
CA ILE A 32 -14.42 -4.41 20.62
C ILE A 32 -15.88 -4.85 20.52
N THR A 33 -16.73 -3.95 20.03
CA THR A 33 -18.13 -4.27 19.68
C THR A 33 -18.24 -4.73 18.22
N GLU A 34 -19.35 -5.38 17.85
CA GLU A 34 -19.59 -5.77 16.45
C GLU A 34 -19.61 -4.57 15.48
N SER A 35 -20.15 -3.43 15.94
CA SER A 35 -20.17 -2.19 15.17
C SER A 35 -18.76 -1.65 14.94
N GLU A 36 -17.94 -1.62 15.98
CA GLU A 36 -16.55 -1.18 15.90
C GLU A 36 -15.69 -2.13 15.06
N PHE A 37 -15.98 -3.43 15.08
CA PHE A 37 -15.31 -4.39 14.22
C PHE A 37 -15.63 -4.14 12.73
N LYS A 38 -16.89 -3.84 12.40
CA LYS A 38 -17.27 -3.43 11.02
C LYS A 38 -16.58 -2.12 10.62
N GLU A 39 -16.46 -1.16 11.54
CA GLU A 39 -15.72 0.08 11.33
C GLU A 39 -14.22 -0.17 11.09
N LEU A 40 -13.62 -1.09 11.86
CA LEU A 40 -12.21 -1.49 11.70
C LEU A 40 -11.94 -2.06 10.31
N VAL A 41 -12.80 -2.96 9.82
CA VAL A 41 -12.67 -3.53 8.47
C VAL A 41 -12.75 -2.43 7.42
N LYS A 42 -13.75 -1.55 7.52
CA LYS A 42 -13.95 -0.45 6.57
C LYS A 42 -12.76 0.52 6.56
N LEU A 43 -12.27 0.93 7.74
CA LEU A 43 -11.11 1.83 7.86
C LEU A 43 -9.83 1.18 7.34
N THR A 44 -9.69 -0.14 7.47
CA THR A 44 -8.54 -0.88 6.93
C THR A 44 -8.54 -0.79 5.40
N ASP A 45 -9.69 -1.03 4.75
CA ASP A 45 -9.82 -0.92 3.30
C ASP A 45 -9.57 0.51 2.80
N GLU A 46 -10.08 1.52 3.52
CA GLU A 46 -9.84 2.93 3.18
C GLU A 46 -8.36 3.32 3.33
N CYS A 47 -7.68 2.86 4.38
CA CYS A 47 -6.24 3.07 4.56
C CYS A 47 -5.42 2.42 3.44
N ILE A 48 -5.76 1.18 3.04
CA ILE A 48 -5.09 0.47 1.94
C ILE A 48 -5.22 1.26 0.64
N LYS A 49 -6.44 1.70 0.28
CA LYS A 49 -6.67 2.50 -0.94
C LYS A 49 -5.90 3.83 -0.92
N MET A 50 -5.85 4.50 0.23
CA MET A 50 -5.05 5.71 0.37
C MET A 50 -3.56 5.44 0.17
N MET A 51 -3.03 4.33 0.70
CA MET A 51 -1.64 3.94 0.46
C MET A 51 -1.39 3.56 -1.01
N GLU A 52 -2.28 2.80 -1.64
CA GLU A 52 -2.20 2.46 -3.07
C GLU A 52 -2.14 3.71 -3.93
N ASN A 53 -3.01 4.70 -3.67
CA ASN A 53 -2.99 5.98 -4.35
C ASN A 53 -1.68 6.74 -4.11
N VAL A 54 -1.12 6.71 -2.89
CA VAL A 54 0.18 7.33 -2.60
C VAL A 54 1.31 6.60 -3.32
N PHE A 55 1.27 5.27 -3.41
CA PHE A 55 2.23 4.50 -4.19
C PHE A 55 2.10 4.76 -5.68
N GLU A 56 0.89 4.89 -6.20
CA GLU A 56 0.64 5.27 -7.60
C GLU A 56 1.11 6.70 -7.88
N GLU A 57 0.77 7.67 -7.03
CA GLU A 57 1.25 9.06 -7.11
C GLU A 57 2.79 9.10 -7.01
N THR A 58 3.39 8.31 -6.11
CA THR A 58 4.85 8.20 -5.95
C THR A 58 5.49 7.54 -7.16
N ASN A 59 4.91 6.48 -7.71
CA ASN A 59 5.39 5.84 -8.93
C ASN A 59 5.27 6.80 -10.12
N ASN A 60 4.15 7.51 -10.27
CA ASN A 60 3.95 8.54 -11.30
C ASN A 60 4.89 9.73 -11.14
N PHE A 61 5.21 10.13 -9.92
CA PHE A 61 6.19 11.17 -9.62
C PHE A 61 7.62 10.70 -9.89
N LEU A 62 7.95 9.47 -9.50
CA LEU A 62 9.25 8.83 -9.75
C LEU A 62 9.41 8.39 -11.21
N LEU A 63 8.34 8.29 -12.00
CA LEU A 63 8.33 7.99 -13.44
C LEU A 63 8.97 9.10 -14.31
N GLY A 64 9.52 10.16 -13.69
CA GLY A 64 10.54 11.02 -14.30
C GLY A 64 11.97 10.43 -14.29
N SER A 65 12.16 9.26 -13.66
CA SER A 65 13.40 8.51 -13.60
C SER A 65 13.07 7.03 -13.66
N ASN A 66 13.46 6.35 -14.74
CA ASN A 66 13.30 4.90 -14.87
C ASN A 66 13.87 4.18 -13.63
N LEU A 67 12.99 3.76 -12.71
CA LEU A 67 13.35 3.07 -11.45
C LEU A 67 14.10 1.76 -11.71
N ILE A 68 13.88 1.18 -12.89
CA ILE A 68 14.61 0.06 -13.46
C ILE A 68 14.95 0.51 -14.88
N LYS A 69 16.22 0.41 -15.28
CA LYS A 69 16.59 0.73 -16.66
C LYS A 69 15.87 -0.23 -17.60
N GLU A 70 15.48 0.24 -18.78
CA GLU A 70 14.73 -0.60 -19.74
C GLU A 70 15.45 -1.92 -20.04
N GLU A 71 16.79 -1.88 -20.06
CA GLU A 71 17.65 -3.05 -20.21
C GLU A 71 17.49 -4.06 -19.06
N GLU A 72 17.43 -3.59 -17.81
CA GLU A 72 17.25 -4.43 -16.61
C GLU A 72 15.84 -5.04 -16.58
N ALA A 73 14.81 -4.29 -16.97
CA ALA A 73 13.44 -4.79 -17.07
C ALA A 73 13.30 -5.88 -18.15
N LYS A 74 14.00 -5.72 -19.27
CA LYS A 74 14.04 -6.69 -20.37
C LYS A 74 14.78 -7.97 -19.96
N GLU A 75 15.92 -7.84 -19.29
CA GLU A 75 16.67 -8.98 -18.76
C GLU A 75 15.83 -9.79 -17.76
N LEU A 76 15.15 -9.12 -16.82
CA LEU A 76 14.28 -9.78 -15.84
C LEU A 76 13.13 -10.54 -16.52
N SER A 77 12.52 -9.93 -17.54
CA SER A 77 11.43 -10.53 -18.31
C SER A 77 11.88 -11.78 -19.06
N GLU A 78 13.07 -11.75 -19.67
CA GLU A 78 13.65 -12.91 -20.34
C GLU A 78 13.99 -14.05 -19.36
N MET A 79 14.49 -13.71 -18.16
CA MET A 79 14.73 -14.69 -17.09
C MET A 79 13.42 -15.34 -16.62
N LEU A 80 12.37 -14.56 -16.40
CA LEU A 80 11.05 -15.06 -16.00
C LEU A 80 10.43 -15.97 -17.07
N GLU A 81 10.55 -15.63 -18.35
CA GLU A 81 10.09 -16.49 -19.45
C GLU A 81 10.89 -17.79 -19.54
N LYS A 82 12.21 -17.76 -19.28
CA LYS A 82 13.03 -18.98 -19.18
C LYS A 82 12.56 -19.87 -18.03
N VAL A 83 12.22 -19.30 -16.87
CA VAL A 83 11.70 -20.07 -15.71
C VAL A 83 10.32 -20.67 -16.03
N LYS A 84 9.41 -19.91 -16.65
CA LYS A 84 8.09 -20.41 -17.07
C LYS A 84 8.21 -21.55 -18.09
N LYS A 85 9.09 -21.40 -19.08
CA LYS A 85 9.35 -22.45 -20.09
C LYS A 85 9.94 -23.72 -19.48
N ARG A 86 10.82 -23.59 -18.46
CA ARG A 86 11.32 -24.74 -17.71
C ARG A 86 10.20 -25.43 -16.94
N ARG A 87 9.34 -24.70 -16.22
CA ARG A 87 8.19 -25.31 -15.51
C ARG A 87 7.20 -26.04 -16.43
N ARG A 88 6.95 -25.51 -17.65
CA ARG A 88 6.10 -26.19 -18.65
C ARG A 88 6.69 -27.48 -19.24
N LYS A 89 7.98 -27.75 -19.04
CA LYS A 89 8.65 -28.95 -19.56
C LYS A 89 8.64 -30.14 -18.58
N TYR A 90 8.12 -29.93 -17.37
CA TYR A 90 8.03 -30.92 -16.29
C TYR A 90 6.59 -31.15 -15.79
N ASN A 91 5.60 -30.59 -16.49
CA ASN A 91 4.19 -30.99 -16.43
C ASN A 91 3.84 -31.70 -17.74
#